data_AF-A0A381Z255-F1
#
_entry.id   AF-A0A381Z255-F1
#
_cell.length_a   1.000
_cell.length_b   1.000
_cell.length_c   1.000
_cell.angle_alpha   90.00
_cell.angle_beta   90.00
_cell.angle_gamma   90.00
#
_symmetry.space_group_name_H-M   'P 1'
#
loop_
_entity.id
_entity.type
_entity.pdbx_description
1 polymer ?
#
loop_
_entity_poly.entity_id
_entity_poly.type
_entity_poly.pdbx_seq_one_letter_code
_entity_poly.pdbx_strand_id
1 'polypeptide(L)' 'MESIEIGMQAPDFFLEDCYGKPVSLTGLRGKKVILYFFTSPGGGN' A
#
# COMPACT_ATOMS: atom_id res chain seq x y z
N MET A 1 11.55 11.20 -9.64
CA MET A 1 10.39 10.61 -8.95
C MET A 1 9.19 10.87 -9.83
N GLU A 2 8.45 9.84 -10.18
CA GLU A 2 7.20 10.01 -10.94
C GLU A 2 6.15 10.67 -10.04
N SER A 3 5.41 11.63 -10.59
CA SER A 3 4.21 12.16 -9.95
C SER A 3 3.11 11.10 -9.98
N ILE A 4 2.42 10.89 -8.86
CA ILE A 4 1.19 10.10 -8.83
C ILE A 4 0.02 11.06 -8.97
N GLU A 5 -0.75 10.89 -10.03
CA GLU A 5 -1.87 11.75 -10.38
C GLU A 5 -3.19 10.97 -10.37
N ILE A 6 -4.30 11.69 -10.17
CA ILE A 6 -5.63 11.10 -10.16
C ILE A 6 -5.95 10.54 -11.55
N GLY A 7 -6.48 9.32 -11.60
CA GLY A 7 -6.84 8.64 -12.86
C GLY A 7 -5.71 7.80 -13.45
N MET A 8 -4.47 7.96 -12.97
CA MET A 8 -3.39 7.03 -13.30
C MET A 8 -3.65 5.66 -12.67
N GLN A 9 -3.16 4.61 -13.33
CA GLN A 9 -3.10 3.30 -12.71
C GLN A 9 -2.15 3.38 -11.50
N ALA A 10 -2.65 2.97 -10.33
CA ALA A 10 -1.83 2.93 -9.13
C ALA A 10 -0.65 1.94 -9.34
N PRO A 11 0.59 2.33 -8.99
CA PRO A 11 1.75 1.45 -9.07
C PRO A 11 1.53 0.20 -8.21
N ASP A 12 2.05 -0.95 -8.68
CA ASP A 12 2.03 -2.15 -7.85
C ASP A 12 3.01 -2.00 -6.68
N PHE A 13 2.68 -2.67 -5.58
CA PHE A 13 3.58 -2.82 -4.44
C PHE A 13 3.72 -4.30 -4.11
N PHE A 14 4.79 -4.66 -3.43
CA PHE A 14 4.97 -6.00 -2.88
C PHE A 14 5.60 -5.85 -1.50
N LEU A 15 4.81 -6.11 -0.46
CA LEU A 15 5.19 -5.91 0.93
C LEU A 15 4.75 -7.12 1.77
N GLU A 16 5.43 -7.36 2.88
CA GLU A 16 4.96 -8.29 3.90
C GLU A 16 3.98 -7.58 4.85
N ASP A 17 2.92 -8.26 5.24
CA ASP A 17 2.04 -7.80 6.32
C ASP A 17 2.64 -8.10 7.71
N CYS A 18 1.90 -7.75 8.77
CA CYS A 18 2.34 -7.97 10.16
C CYS A 18 2.45 -9.45 10.57
N TYR A 19 2.02 -10.38 9.73
CA TYR A 19 2.16 -11.82 9.92
C TYR A 19 3.23 -12.43 8.98
N GLY A 20 3.97 -11.61 8.24
CA GLY A 20 4.97 -12.06 7.25
C GLY A 20 4.35 -12.60 5.96
N LYS A 21 3.06 -12.36 5.72
CA LYS A 21 2.41 -12.80 4.48
C LYS A 21 2.65 -11.77 3.38
N PRO A 22 3.05 -12.19 2.16
CA PRO A 22 3.20 -11.26 1.05
C PRO A 22 1.84 -10.72 0.59
N VAL A 23 1.80 -9.41 0.34
CA VAL A 23 0.66 -8.65 -0.17
C VAL A 23 1.10 -7.79 -1.34
N SER A 24 0.31 -7.77 -2.41
CA SER A 24 0.49 -6.88 -3.55
C SER A 24 -0.81 -6.21 -3.97
N LEU A 25 -0.71 -5.07 -4.68
CA LEU A 25 -1.90 -4.40 -5.21
C LEU A 25 -2.56 -5.27 -6.29
N THR A 26 -1.76 -5.92 -7.14
CA THR A 26 -2.27 -6.86 -8.15
C THR A 26 -3.06 -8.02 -7.52
N GLY A 27 -2.62 -8.52 -6.35
CA GLY A 27 -3.32 -9.56 -5.60
C GLY A 27 -4.66 -9.10 -4.98
N LEU A 28 -4.90 -7.78 -4.88
CA LEU A 28 -6.11 -7.18 -4.31
C LEU A 28 -7.13 -6.73 -5.38
N ARG A 29 -6.91 -7.05 -6.65
CA ARG A 29 -7.84 -6.71 -7.75
C ARG A 29 -9.27 -7.18 -7.46
N GLY A 30 -10.25 -6.38 -7.91
CA GLY A 30 -11.67 -6.62 -7.65
C GLY A 30 -12.16 -6.08 -6.29
N LYS A 31 -11.27 -5.50 -5.47
CA LYS A 31 -11.62 -4.80 -4.23
C LYS A 31 -11.34 -3.31 -4.37
N LYS A 32 -12.11 -2.47 -3.67
CA LYS A 32 -11.74 -1.07 -3.43
C LYS A 32 -10.67 -1.05 -2.35
N VAL A 33 -9.54 -0.40 -2.61
CA VAL A 33 -8.35 -0.39 -1.73
C VAL A 33 -7.98 1.05 -1.41
N ILE A 34 -7.65 1.32 -0.14
CA ILE A 34 -7.04 2.57 0.32
C ILE A 34 -5.67 2.20 0.88
N LEU A 35 -4.61 2.83 0.38
CA LEU A 35 -3.24 2.69 0.90
C LEU A 35 -2.88 3.99 1.63
N TYR A 36 -2.48 3.87 2.90
CA TYR A 36 -2.15 4.99 3.76
C TYR A 36 -0.80 4.74 4.45
N PHE A 37 0.11 5.70 4.34
CA PHE A 37 1.42 5.65 4.98
C PHE A 37 1.41 6.46 6.28
N PHE A 38 2.04 5.92 7.33
CA PHE A 38 2.22 6.57 8.61
C PHE A 38 3.67 6.42 9.08
N THR A 39 4.16 7.36 9.89
CA THR A 39 5.58 7.47 10.26
C THR A 39 6.00 6.53 11.38
N SER A 40 5.07 6.06 12.20
CA SER A 40 5.34 5.11 13.29
C SER A 40 4.08 4.28 13.59
N PRO A 41 4.20 2.96 13.84
CA PRO A 41 3.07 2.10 14.23
C PRO A 41 2.46 2.44 15.60
N GLY A 42 3.03 3.43 16.31
CA GLY A 42 2.53 3.92 17.59
C GLY A 42 3.32 3.33 18.76
N GLY A 43 4.08 4.20 19.44
CA GLY A 43 4.87 3.86 20.62
C GLY A 43 5.76 5.02 21.08
N GLY A 44 5.14 6.10 21.57
CA GLY A 44 5.82 7.17 22.33
C GLY A 44 5.94 8.54 21.64
N ASN A 45 5.00 9.44 21.95
CA ASN A 45 5.35 10.82 22.31
C ASN A 45 5.52 10.84 23.84
#